data_AF-A0A7X7P884-F1
#
_entry.id   AF-A0A7X7P884-F1
#
_cell.length_a   1.000
_cell.length_b   1.000
_cell.length_c   1.000
_cell.angle_alpha   90.00
_cell.angle_beta   90.00
_cell.angle_gamma   90.00
#
_symmetry.space_group_name_H-M   'P 1'
#
loop_
_entity.id
_entity.type
_entity.pdbx_description
1 polymer ?
#
loop_
_entity_poly.entity_id
_entity_poly.type
_entity_poly.pdbx_seq_one_letter_code
_entity_poly.pdbx_strand_id
1 'polypeptide(L)'
;SNNLGGVDDWVLGISKSVLITILFSAIFTVGLVWLVTKLRNHVKFFLILFLLLLVYSVAKLFHLPALLLVFLFGLALNNTFLLDRWKWLSEKIDLVKVQEDLKYMQVSATESTFLVRTFFFVVFGYSLQWDLILKLNVILLSFGIVVIIFGLRFLFFKLFAKKHLFPEFLIAPRGLITVLLFYSIPQDLQIGSVNLGSVFLVVVITAITMAAGTWKKRQS
;
A
#
# COMPACT_ATOMS: atom_id res chain seq x y z
N SER A 1 23.56 31.86 -16.11
CA SER A 1 24.89 31.46 -15.59
C SER A 1 24.70 31.15 -14.11
N ASN A 2 24.22 29.94 -13.82
CA ASN A 2 25.01 28.78 -13.38
C ASN A 2 25.06 28.70 -11.85
N ASN A 3 24.12 27.95 -11.28
CA ASN A 3 24.50 26.90 -10.35
C ASN A 3 23.51 25.75 -10.52
N LEU A 4 24.04 24.66 -11.08
CA LEU A 4 23.36 23.40 -11.32
C LEU A 4 22.90 22.83 -9.99
N GLY A 5 21.66 22.34 -9.96
CA GLY A 5 21.05 21.67 -8.82
C GLY A 5 21.91 20.50 -8.36
N GLY A 6 22.67 20.72 -7.31
CA GLY A 6 23.42 19.70 -6.61
C GLY A 6 22.47 18.67 -6.02
N VAL A 7 22.95 17.44 -5.90
CA VAL A 7 22.28 16.37 -5.13
C VAL A 7 21.87 16.90 -3.75
N ASP A 8 22.66 17.83 -3.21
CA ASP A 8 22.49 18.55 -1.95
C ASP A 8 21.16 19.34 -1.89
N ASP A 9 20.79 20.07 -2.94
CA ASP A 9 19.53 20.83 -3.00
C ASP A 9 18.31 19.91 -3.13
N TRP A 10 18.47 18.80 -3.86
CA TRP A 10 17.45 17.75 -3.95
C TRP A 10 17.25 17.03 -2.62
N VAL A 11 18.35 16.69 -1.94
CA VAL A 11 18.33 16.04 -0.63
C VAL A 11 17.75 16.97 0.43
N LEU A 12 18.07 18.26 0.40
CA LEU A 12 17.49 19.27 1.29
C LEU A 12 15.99 19.48 1.03
N GLY A 13 15.56 19.50 -0.24
CA GLY A 13 14.14 19.61 -0.60
C GLY A 13 13.31 18.39 -0.15
N ILE A 14 13.83 17.18 -0.36
CA ILE A 14 13.18 15.94 0.07
C ILE A 14 13.17 15.83 1.60
N SER A 15 14.30 16.13 2.27
CA SER A 15 14.39 16.07 3.72
C SER A 15 13.42 17.04 4.39
N LYS A 16 13.35 18.29 3.91
CA LYS A 16 12.44 19.31 4.43
C LYS A 16 10.97 18.95 4.22
N SER A 17 10.62 18.42 3.05
CA SER A 17 9.25 17.99 2.76
C SER A 17 8.82 16.78 3.61
N VAL A 18 9.72 15.81 3.81
CA VAL A 18 9.48 14.66 4.71
C VAL A 18 9.31 15.12 6.15
N LEU A 19 10.16 16.02 6.64
CA LEU A 19 10.09 16.51 8.03
C LEU A 19 8.79 17.28 8.30
N ILE A 20 8.39 18.16 7.37
CA ILE A 20 7.11 18.88 7.42
C ILE A 20 5.94 17.88 7.37
N THR A 21 6.04 16.85 6.54
CA THR A 21 5.02 15.79 6.48
C THR A 21 4.87 15.06 7.80
N ILE A 22 5.96 14.70 8.46
CA ILE A 22 5.94 13.99 9.74
C ILE A 22 5.27 14.87 10.81
N LEU A 23 5.60 16.16 10.87
CA LEU A 23 5.01 17.09 11.83
C LEU A 23 3.50 17.28 11.59
N PHE A 24 3.12 17.50 10.33
CA PHE A 24 1.73 17.71 9.94
C PHE A 24 0.91 16.43 10.13
N SER A 25 1.50 15.27 9.83
CA SER A 25 0.94 13.96 10.13
C SER A 25 0.68 13.79 11.61
N ALA A 26 1.64 14.12 12.48
CA ALA A 26 1.45 13.96 13.93
C ALA A 26 0.26 14.78 14.42
N ILE A 27 0.14 16.05 13.99
CA ILE A 27 -0.98 16.94 14.35
C ILE A 27 -2.32 16.39 13.84
N PHE A 28 -2.40 15.98 12.58
CA PHE A 28 -3.63 15.42 12.01
C PHE A 28 -4.01 14.09 12.64
N THR A 29 -3.04 13.24 12.98
CA THR A 29 -3.26 11.99 13.70
C THR A 29 -3.86 12.27 15.08
N VAL A 30 -3.37 13.26 15.83
CA VAL A 30 -3.97 13.68 17.12
C VAL A 30 -5.44 14.06 16.94
N GLY A 31 -5.73 14.92 15.95
CA GLY A 31 -7.09 15.39 15.67
C GLY A 31 -8.05 14.26 15.28
N LEU A 32 -7.56 13.31 14.47
CA LEU A 32 -8.33 12.12 14.09
C LEU A 32 -8.60 11.19 15.27
N VAL A 33 -7.61 10.91 16.13
CA VAL A 33 -7.80 10.08 17.33
C VAL A 33 -8.84 10.72 18.25
N TRP A 34 -8.76 12.04 18.46
CA TRP A 34 -9.76 12.78 19.22
C TRP A 34 -11.17 12.64 18.61
N LEU A 35 -11.31 12.72 17.29
CA LEU A 35 -12.60 12.56 16.63
C LEU A 35 -13.15 11.12 16.75
N VAL A 36 -12.29 10.12 16.55
CA VAL A 36 -12.64 8.69 16.67
C VAL A 36 -13.19 8.37 18.06
N THR A 37 -12.57 8.93 19.11
CA THR A 37 -12.98 8.68 20.50
C THR A 37 -14.31 9.31 20.88
N LYS A 38 -14.75 10.35 20.14
CA LYS A 38 -16.05 11.00 20.35
C LYS A 38 -17.22 10.26 19.67
N LEU A 39 -16.94 9.30 18.80
CA LEU A 39 -17.92 8.60 17.98
C LEU A 39 -18.30 7.24 18.62
N ARG A 40 -19.54 7.10 19.09
CA ARG A 40 -19.95 5.98 19.99
C ARG A 40 -20.81 4.86 19.38
N ASN A 41 -21.29 4.96 18.13
CA ASN A 41 -22.27 3.99 17.57
C ASN A 41 -21.79 3.03 16.46
N HIS A 42 -22.53 1.93 16.29
CA HIS A 42 -22.32 0.78 15.38
C HIS A 42 -22.14 1.08 13.87
N VAL A 43 -22.42 2.32 13.42
CA VAL A 43 -22.21 2.80 12.04
C VAL A 43 -20.76 3.33 11.82
N LYS A 44 -19.89 3.13 12.82
CA LYS A 44 -18.54 3.71 12.94
C LYS A 44 -17.59 3.38 11.78
N PHE A 45 -17.61 2.18 11.22
CA PHE A 45 -16.63 1.80 10.18
C PHE A 45 -16.70 2.72 8.96
N PHE A 46 -17.89 2.88 8.39
CA PHE A 46 -18.08 3.75 7.22
C PHE A 46 -17.78 5.22 7.55
N LEU A 47 -18.11 5.67 8.76
CA LEU A 47 -17.82 7.05 9.19
C LEU A 47 -16.31 7.29 9.34
N ILE A 48 -15.59 6.36 9.96
CA ILE A 48 -14.13 6.44 10.12
C ILE A 48 -13.46 6.32 8.76
N LEU A 49 -13.92 5.43 7.88
CA LEU A 49 -13.42 5.30 6.51
C LEU A 49 -13.66 6.58 5.71
N PHE A 50 -14.84 7.18 5.79
CA PHE A 50 -15.15 8.47 5.14
C PHE A 50 -14.25 9.59 5.65
N LEU A 51 -14.06 9.70 6.98
CA LEU A 51 -13.14 10.67 7.57
C LEU A 51 -11.70 10.45 7.11
N LEU A 52 -11.28 9.18 7.04
CA LEU A 52 -9.94 8.81 6.60
C LEU A 52 -9.73 9.18 5.11
N LEU A 53 -10.75 9.00 4.28
CA LEU A 53 -10.77 9.46 2.88
C LEU A 53 -10.76 10.99 2.78
N LEU A 54 -11.48 11.70 3.66
CA LEU A 54 -11.48 13.16 3.71
C LEU A 54 -10.07 13.66 4.06
N VAL A 55 -9.46 13.12 5.11
CA VAL A 55 -8.10 13.51 5.52
C VAL A 55 -7.08 13.14 4.45
N TYR A 56 -7.21 11.97 3.81
CA TYR A 56 -6.40 11.61 2.65
C TYR A 56 -6.51 12.64 1.53
N SER A 57 -7.73 13.07 1.20
CA SER A 57 -7.98 14.05 0.15
C SER A 57 -7.40 15.42 0.49
N VAL A 58 -7.56 15.87 1.74
CA VAL A 58 -6.93 17.11 2.24
C VAL A 58 -5.42 17.01 2.19
N ALA A 59 -4.83 15.91 2.64
CA ALA A 59 -3.38 15.68 2.59
C ALA A 59 -2.84 15.68 1.16
N LYS A 60 -3.60 15.15 0.19
CA LYS A 60 -3.25 15.16 -1.23
C LYS A 60 -3.18 16.58 -1.79
N LEU A 61 -4.05 17.50 -1.35
CA LEU A 61 -3.99 18.92 -1.76
C LEU A 61 -2.69 19.59 -1.31
N PHE A 62 -2.18 19.22 -0.14
CA PHE A 62 -0.92 19.73 0.39
C PHE A 62 0.34 19.05 -0.18
N HIS A 63 0.20 18.19 -1.21
CA HIS A 63 1.30 17.43 -1.82
C HIS A 63 2.09 16.54 -0.82
N LEU A 64 1.49 16.26 0.32
CA LEU A 64 2.04 15.35 1.32
C LEU A 64 1.81 13.91 0.84
N PRO A 65 2.68 12.95 1.17
CA PRO A 65 2.40 11.54 0.94
C PRO A 65 1.24 11.10 1.84
N ALA A 66 0.02 11.34 1.37
CA ALA A 66 -1.23 11.10 2.09
C ALA A 66 -1.35 9.63 2.56
N LEU A 67 -0.75 8.71 1.82
CA LEU A 67 -0.65 7.30 2.19
C LEU A 67 0.13 7.08 3.50
N LEU A 68 1.22 7.84 3.72
CA LEU A 68 2.03 7.78 4.94
C LEU A 68 1.23 8.31 6.14
N LEU A 69 0.44 9.36 5.94
CA LEU A 69 -0.40 9.95 6.97
C LEU A 69 -1.51 8.99 7.43
N VAL A 70 -2.19 8.35 6.48
CA VAL A 70 -3.19 7.29 6.76
C VAL A 70 -2.54 6.09 7.48
N PHE A 71 -1.33 5.70 7.06
CA PHE A 71 -0.57 4.62 7.68
C PHE A 71 -0.16 4.94 9.13
N LEU A 72 0.39 6.13 9.38
CA LEU A 72 0.79 6.58 10.71
C LEU A 72 -0.41 6.69 11.67
N PHE A 73 -1.58 7.11 11.16
CA PHE A 73 -2.81 7.05 11.93
C PHE A 73 -3.20 5.61 12.32
N GLY A 74 -3.19 4.67 11.36
CA GLY A 74 -3.48 3.27 11.66
C GLY A 74 -2.51 2.67 12.69
N LEU A 75 -1.23 3.06 12.61
CA LEU A 75 -0.20 2.67 13.58
C LEU A 75 -0.49 3.24 14.97
N ALA A 76 -0.89 4.53 15.06
CA ALA A 76 -1.23 5.19 16.31
C ALA A 76 -2.44 4.53 16.99
N LEU A 77 -3.48 4.17 16.23
CA LEU A 77 -4.66 3.49 16.77
C LEU A 77 -4.37 2.06 17.26
N ASN A 78 -3.54 1.31 16.54
CA ASN A 78 -3.21 -0.06 16.92
C ASN A 78 -2.34 -0.13 18.19
N ASN A 79 -1.60 0.93 18.49
CA ASN A 79 -0.67 0.93 19.62
C ASN A 79 -1.24 1.67 20.84
N THR A 80 -1.95 0.92 21.69
CA THR A 80 -2.59 1.42 22.92
C THR A 80 -1.62 2.05 23.92
N PHE A 81 -0.34 1.66 23.89
CA PHE A 81 0.71 2.27 24.72
C PHE A 81 1.03 3.72 24.32
N LEU A 82 0.85 4.09 23.05
CA LEU A 82 0.97 5.50 22.63
C LEU A 82 -0.22 6.33 23.13
N LEU A 83 -1.42 5.73 23.22
CA LEU A 83 -2.60 6.39 23.77
C LEU A 83 -2.51 6.57 25.30
N ASP A 84 -2.02 5.55 26.01
CA ASP A 84 -1.86 5.57 27.48
C ASP A 84 -0.84 6.62 27.95
N ARG A 85 0.21 6.89 27.16
CA ARG A 85 1.21 7.90 27.49
C ARG A 85 0.63 9.32 27.47
N TRP A 86 -0.48 9.54 26.76
CA TRP A 86 -1.19 10.81 26.76
C TRP A 86 -2.24 10.79 27.88
N LYS A 87 -1.80 11.15 29.10
CA LYS A 87 -2.62 11.16 30.32
C LYS A 87 -3.99 11.83 30.19
N TRP A 88 -4.12 12.82 29.29
CA TRP A 88 -5.41 13.51 29.05
C TRP A 88 -6.43 12.67 28.26
N LEU A 89 -5.94 11.72 27.46
CA LEU A 89 -6.75 10.78 26.68
C LEU A 89 -7.17 9.56 27.54
N SER A 90 -6.25 9.03 28.35
CA SER A 90 -6.50 7.84 29.19
C SER A 90 -7.58 8.06 30.26
N GLU A 91 -7.74 9.27 30.78
CA GLU A 91 -8.80 9.60 31.76
C GLU A 91 -10.19 9.76 31.13
N LYS A 92 -10.28 10.04 29.82
CA LYS A 92 -11.56 10.27 29.12
C LYS A 92 -12.03 9.09 28.29
N ILE A 93 -11.20 8.07 28.08
CA ILE A 93 -11.43 7.02 27.09
C ILE A 93 -11.30 5.65 27.73
N ASP A 94 -12.34 4.84 27.56
CA ASP A 94 -12.32 3.42 27.91
C ASP A 94 -11.52 2.63 26.86
N LEU A 95 -10.24 2.39 27.15
CA LEU A 95 -9.28 1.74 26.26
C LEU A 95 -9.72 0.33 25.83
N VAL A 96 -10.50 -0.36 26.68
CA VAL A 96 -11.01 -1.71 26.38
C VAL A 96 -12.05 -1.64 25.25
N LYS A 97 -13.00 -0.70 25.34
CA LYS A 97 -14.00 -0.48 24.28
C LYS A 97 -13.38 -0.01 22.98
N VAL A 98 -12.35 0.83 23.04
CA VAL A 98 -11.61 1.28 21.84
C VAL A 98 -10.95 0.11 21.13
N GLN A 99 -10.30 -0.81 21.86
CA GLN A 99 -9.69 -2.00 21.25
C GLN A 99 -10.71 -2.91 20.58
N GLU A 100 -11.89 -3.08 21.18
CA GLU A 100 -12.97 -3.86 20.61
C GLU A 100 -13.50 -3.23 19.31
N ASP A 101 -13.78 -1.92 19.34
CA ASP A 101 -14.19 -1.14 18.16
C ASP A 101 -13.15 -1.21 17.03
N LEU A 102 -11.86 -1.10 17.36
CA LEU A 102 -10.77 -1.20 16.39
C LEU A 102 -10.69 -2.58 15.75
N LYS A 103 -10.94 -3.65 16.52
CA LYS A 103 -10.98 -5.01 16.00
C LYS A 103 -12.11 -5.19 14.98
N TYR A 104 -13.30 -4.68 15.29
CA TYR A 104 -14.41 -4.66 14.31
C TYR A 104 -14.05 -3.86 13.06
N MET A 105 -13.37 -2.72 13.23
CA MET A 105 -12.89 -1.89 12.13
C MET A 105 -11.89 -2.65 11.23
N GLN A 106 -10.95 -3.39 11.82
CA GLN A 106 -9.97 -4.20 11.10
C GLN A 106 -10.63 -5.34 10.30
N VAL A 107 -11.63 -6.00 10.89
CA VAL A 107 -12.39 -7.06 10.19
C VAL A 107 -13.11 -6.46 8.98
N SER A 108 -13.84 -5.36 9.16
CA SER A 108 -14.56 -4.73 8.06
C SER A 108 -13.64 -4.14 6.98
N ALA A 109 -12.47 -3.62 7.36
CA ALA A 109 -11.41 -3.20 6.41
C ALA A 109 -10.85 -4.39 5.61
N THR A 110 -10.72 -5.56 6.24
CA THR A 110 -10.25 -6.79 5.59
C THR A 110 -11.26 -7.29 4.57
N GLU A 111 -12.55 -7.31 4.93
CA GLU A 111 -13.65 -7.63 4.03
C GLU A 111 -13.74 -6.64 2.85
N SER A 112 -13.62 -5.34 3.14
CA SER A 112 -13.61 -4.29 2.10
C SER A 112 -12.39 -4.43 1.17
N THR A 113 -11.22 -4.77 1.69
CA THR A 113 -10.02 -5.04 0.89
C THR A 113 -10.22 -6.24 -0.03
N PHE A 114 -10.94 -7.26 0.43
CA PHE A 114 -11.34 -8.38 -0.40
C PHE A 114 -12.26 -7.93 -1.54
N LEU A 115 -13.28 -7.11 -1.26
CA LEU A 115 -14.16 -6.54 -2.29
C LEU A 115 -13.39 -5.71 -3.33
N VAL A 116 -12.55 -4.78 -2.87
CA VAL A 116 -11.72 -3.94 -3.75
C VAL A 116 -10.82 -4.80 -4.64
N ARG A 117 -10.23 -5.87 -4.10
CA ARG A 117 -9.39 -6.81 -4.87
C ARG A 117 -10.19 -7.51 -5.97
N THR A 118 -11.37 -8.02 -5.65
CA THR A 118 -12.23 -8.71 -6.62
C THR A 118 -12.67 -7.77 -7.73
N PHE A 119 -13.19 -6.58 -7.39
CA PHE A 119 -13.58 -5.59 -8.40
C PHE A 119 -12.40 -5.13 -9.24
N PHE A 120 -11.25 -4.88 -8.62
CA PHE A 120 -10.03 -4.53 -9.33
C PHE A 120 -9.66 -5.58 -10.37
N PHE A 121 -9.64 -6.87 -10.02
CA PHE A 121 -9.30 -7.92 -10.99
C PHE A 121 -10.35 -8.07 -12.10
N VAL A 122 -11.63 -7.86 -11.79
CA VAL A 122 -12.71 -7.87 -12.81
C VAL A 122 -12.53 -6.72 -13.80
N VAL A 123 -12.36 -5.49 -13.30
CA VAL A 123 -12.17 -4.29 -14.15
C VAL A 123 -10.85 -4.39 -14.92
N PHE A 124 -9.78 -4.84 -14.27
CA PHE A 124 -8.49 -5.04 -14.92
C PHE A 124 -8.58 -6.10 -16.01
N GLY A 125 -9.28 -7.22 -15.78
CA GLY A 125 -9.55 -8.24 -16.78
C GLY A 125 -10.41 -7.74 -17.94
N TYR A 126 -11.39 -6.87 -17.67
CA TYR A 126 -12.21 -6.22 -18.69
C TYR A 126 -11.41 -5.26 -19.57
N SER A 127 -10.44 -4.54 -19.00
CA SER A 127 -9.59 -3.58 -19.73
C SER A 127 -8.62 -4.22 -20.74
N LEU A 128 -8.62 -5.55 -20.90
CA LEU A 128 -7.67 -6.28 -21.72
C LEU A 128 -8.08 -6.37 -23.18
N GLN A 129 -7.10 -6.11 -24.03
CA GLN A 129 -7.19 -6.37 -25.47
C GLN A 129 -6.40 -7.65 -25.77
N TRP A 130 -7.10 -8.69 -26.25
CA TRP A 130 -6.49 -9.97 -26.62
C TRP A 130 -5.36 -9.81 -27.64
N ASP A 131 -5.52 -8.88 -28.57
CA ASP A 131 -4.54 -8.58 -29.62
C ASP A 131 -3.20 -8.05 -29.10
N LEU A 132 -3.17 -7.47 -27.90
CA LEU A 132 -1.94 -6.98 -27.28
C LEU A 132 -1.22 -8.10 -26.52
N ILE A 133 -1.97 -9.01 -25.88
CA ILE A 133 -1.40 -10.06 -25.02
C ILE A 133 -0.76 -11.17 -25.86
N LEU A 134 -1.34 -11.49 -27.01
CA LEU A 134 -0.86 -12.57 -27.87
C LEU A 134 0.39 -12.20 -28.68
N LYS A 135 0.82 -10.93 -28.66
CA LYS A 135 2.06 -10.51 -29.33
C LYS A 135 3.25 -11.14 -28.62
N LEU A 136 4.05 -11.88 -29.39
CA LEU A 136 5.25 -12.56 -28.89
C LEU A 136 6.19 -11.61 -28.13
N ASN A 137 6.32 -10.36 -28.61
CA ASN A 137 7.13 -9.34 -27.96
C ASN A 137 6.64 -9.03 -26.52
N VAL A 138 5.32 -8.95 -26.31
CA VAL A 138 4.72 -8.69 -25.00
C VAL A 138 4.93 -9.87 -24.06
N ILE A 139 4.77 -11.10 -24.56
CA ILE A 139 5.00 -12.32 -23.77
C ILE A 139 6.45 -12.40 -23.32
N LEU A 140 7.40 -12.21 -24.24
CA LEU A 140 8.83 -12.29 -23.96
C LEU A 140 9.29 -11.22 -22.96
N LEU A 141 8.83 -9.99 -23.15
CA LEU A 141 9.11 -8.88 -22.23
C LEU A 141 8.58 -9.15 -20.82
N SER A 142 7.33 -9.61 -20.72
CA SER A 142 6.69 -9.93 -19.44
C SER A 142 7.41 -11.05 -18.71
N PHE A 143 7.80 -12.10 -19.44
CA PHE A 143 8.58 -13.20 -18.87
C PHE A 143 9.94 -12.72 -18.38
N GLY A 144 10.63 -11.89 -19.15
CA GLY A 144 11.89 -11.25 -18.74
C GLY A 144 11.75 -10.44 -17.45
N ILE A 145 10.70 -9.61 -17.35
CA ILE A 145 10.40 -8.83 -16.13
C ILE A 145 10.16 -9.75 -14.94
N VAL A 146 9.38 -10.82 -15.10
CA VAL A 146 9.12 -11.81 -14.03
C VAL A 146 10.44 -12.44 -13.57
N VAL A 147 11.26 -12.93 -14.50
CA VAL A 147 12.55 -13.56 -14.19
C VAL A 147 13.47 -12.60 -13.45
N ILE A 148 13.55 -11.34 -13.87
CA ILE A 148 14.35 -10.31 -13.20
C ILE A 148 13.84 -10.04 -11.79
N ILE A 149 12.52 -9.86 -11.60
CA ILE A 149 11.92 -9.59 -10.28
C ILE A 149 12.17 -10.75 -9.32
N PHE A 150 11.90 -11.98 -9.75
CA PHE A 150 12.12 -13.17 -8.92
C PHE A 150 13.63 -13.43 -8.70
N GLY A 151 14.47 -13.19 -9.70
CA GLY A 151 15.92 -13.34 -9.61
C GLY A 151 16.56 -12.35 -8.63
N LEU A 152 16.25 -11.05 -8.76
CA LEU A 152 16.65 -10.02 -7.79
C LEU A 152 16.17 -10.38 -6.39
N ARG A 153 14.90 -10.77 -6.25
CA ARG A 153 14.35 -11.14 -4.94
C ARG A 153 15.10 -12.33 -4.34
N PHE A 154 15.44 -13.34 -5.15
CA PHE A 154 16.22 -14.49 -4.70
C PHE A 154 17.62 -14.08 -4.25
N LEU A 155 18.26 -13.18 -5.00
CA LEU A 155 19.58 -12.65 -4.66
C LEU A 155 19.56 -11.84 -3.35
N PHE A 156 18.59 -10.92 -3.19
CA PHE A 156 18.39 -10.17 -1.94
C PHE A 156 18.16 -11.13 -0.76
N PHE A 157 17.29 -12.13 -0.93
CA PHE A 157 17.01 -13.07 0.15
C PHE A 157 18.24 -13.92 0.49
N LYS A 158 19.02 -14.35 -0.51
CA LYS A 158 20.27 -15.10 -0.30
C LYS A 158 21.35 -14.27 0.41
N LEU A 159 21.42 -12.96 0.16
CA LEU A 159 22.39 -12.07 0.77
C LEU A 159 22.02 -11.69 2.22
N PHE A 160 20.72 -11.51 2.51
CA PHE A 160 20.26 -10.99 3.81
C PHE A 160 19.65 -12.05 4.76
N ALA A 161 19.15 -13.19 4.26
CA ALA A 161 18.48 -14.20 5.08
C ALA A 161 19.29 -15.52 5.12
N LYS A 162 19.91 -15.83 6.27
CA LYS A 162 20.80 -16.99 6.42
C LYS A 162 20.14 -18.33 6.79
N LYS A 163 18.85 -18.40 7.16
CA LYS A 163 18.16 -19.68 7.46
C LYS A 163 16.64 -19.49 7.37
N HIS A 164 15.97 -20.39 6.64
CA HIS A 164 14.52 -20.48 6.34
C HIS A 164 14.08 -19.79 5.03
N LEU A 165 14.45 -20.41 3.90
CA LEU A 165 14.27 -19.90 2.53
C LEU A 165 12.91 -20.25 1.87
N PHE A 166 12.18 -21.22 2.42
CA PHE A 166 10.87 -21.65 1.93
C PHE A 166 9.95 -21.68 3.15
N PRO A 167 8.78 -21.00 3.15
CA PRO A 167 7.93 -20.63 2.00
C PRO A 167 7.65 -19.11 1.83
N GLU A 168 8.33 -18.23 2.58
CA GLU A 168 8.06 -16.78 2.58
C GLU A 168 8.27 -16.09 1.24
N PHE A 169 9.23 -16.58 0.44
CA PHE A 169 9.54 -16.05 -0.89
C PHE A 169 8.32 -15.99 -1.84
N LEU A 170 7.41 -16.96 -1.71
CA LEU A 170 6.24 -17.12 -2.59
C LEU A 170 4.97 -16.42 -2.07
N ILE A 171 4.95 -15.96 -0.81
CA ILE A 171 3.70 -15.55 -0.14
C ILE A 171 3.42 -14.04 -0.25
N ALA A 172 4.36 -13.25 -0.78
CA ALA A 172 4.17 -11.79 -0.88
C ALA A 172 4.26 -11.24 -2.32
N PRO A 173 3.21 -11.39 -3.14
CA PRO A 173 2.98 -10.52 -4.30
C PRO A 173 1.96 -9.42 -3.99
N ARG A 174 2.43 -8.18 -4.03
CA ARG A 174 1.62 -6.95 -3.92
C ARG A 174 1.24 -6.42 -5.32
N GLY A 175 0.80 -7.31 -6.21
CA GLY A 175 0.59 -7.02 -7.65
C GLY A 175 -0.42 -5.90 -7.92
N LEU A 176 -1.38 -5.68 -7.02
CA LEU A 176 -2.37 -4.62 -7.12
C LEU A 176 -1.74 -3.21 -7.11
N ILE A 177 -0.74 -2.96 -6.26
CA ILE A 177 -0.10 -1.63 -6.18
C ILE A 177 0.71 -1.35 -7.45
N THR A 178 1.40 -2.35 -7.99
CA THR A 178 2.19 -2.22 -9.23
C THR A 178 1.33 -1.85 -10.43
N VAL A 179 0.14 -2.47 -10.56
CA VAL A 179 -0.80 -2.11 -11.63
C VAL A 179 -1.33 -0.69 -11.46
N LEU A 180 -1.75 -0.32 -10.24
CA LEU A 180 -2.24 1.04 -9.97
C LEU A 180 -1.16 2.09 -10.24
N LEU A 181 0.09 1.80 -9.90
CA LEU A 181 1.22 2.68 -10.16
C LEU A 181 1.44 2.84 -11.67
N PHE A 182 1.36 1.75 -12.45
CA PHE A 182 1.46 1.82 -13.91
C PHE A 182 0.31 2.61 -14.54
N TYR A 183 -0.94 2.42 -14.09
CA TYR A 183 -2.08 3.24 -14.53
C TYR A 183 -1.94 4.73 -14.18
N SER A 184 -1.20 5.05 -13.13
CA SER A 184 -0.96 6.43 -12.71
C SER A 184 0.14 7.12 -13.55
N ILE A 185 0.90 6.39 -14.36
CA ILE A 185 1.92 6.97 -15.26
C ILE A 185 1.22 7.56 -16.50
N PRO A 186 1.37 8.87 -16.77
CA PRO A 186 0.83 9.50 -17.97
C PRO A 186 1.27 8.77 -19.24
N GLN A 187 0.38 8.61 -20.21
CA GLN A 187 0.67 7.85 -21.44
C GLN A 187 1.87 8.42 -22.22
N ASP A 188 2.12 9.73 -22.12
CA ASP A 188 3.24 10.42 -22.78
C ASP A 188 4.62 10.04 -22.21
N LEU A 189 4.66 9.47 -21.00
CA LEU A 189 5.88 9.00 -20.32
C LEU A 189 6.03 7.47 -20.37
N GLN A 190 5.10 6.77 -21.02
CA GLN A 190 5.15 5.32 -21.14
C GLN A 190 6.15 4.91 -22.24
N ILE A 191 7.08 4.04 -21.89
CA ILE A 191 8.01 3.46 -22.84
C ILE A 191 7.20 2.56 -23.78
N GLY A 192 7.18 2.82 -25.09
CA GLY A 192 6.30 2.13 -26.06
C GLY A 192 6.47 0.60 -26.13
N SER A 193 7.53 0.04 -25.54
CA SER A 193 7.72 -1.41 -25.38
C SER A 193 6.93 -2.00 -24.21
N VAL A 194 6.73 -1.25 -23.11
CA VAL A 194 6.01 -1.69 -21.91
C VAL A 194 4.56 -1.24 -22.02
N ASN A 195 3.71 -2.12 -22.55
CA ASN A 195 2.28 -1.87 -22.71
C ASN A 195 1.46 -2.49 -21.57
N LEU A 196 0.19 -2.07 -21.43
CA LEU A 196 -0.77 -2.64 -20.47
C LEU A 196 -0.82 -4.18 -20.48
N GLY A 197 -0.74 -4.79 -21.68
CA GLY A 197 -0.71 -6.25 -21.82
C GLY A 197 0.48 -6.91 -21.14
N SER A 198 1.64 -6.25 -21.09
CA SER A 198 2.83 -6.80 -20.42
C SER A 198 2.70 -6.78 -18.90
N VAL A 199 2.21 -5.68 -18.35
CA VAL A 199 1.94 -5.52 -16.91
C VAL A 199 0.89 -6.53 -16.46
N PHE A 200 -0.15 -6.74 -17.27
CA PHE A 200 -1.14 -7.79 -17.01
C PHE A 200 -0.51 -9.18 -16.90
N LEU A 201 0.30 -9.57 -17.88
CA LEU A 201 0.90 -10.90 -17.92
C LEU A 201 1.85 -11.12 -16.73
N VAL A 202 2.62 -10.10 -16.33
CA VAL A 202 3.43 -10.11 -15.09
C VAL A 202 2.55 -10.32 -13.84
N VAL A 203 1.42 -9.63 -13.73
CA VAL A 203 0.52 -9.71 -12.57
C VAL A 203 -0.16 -11.07 -12.49
N VAL A 204 -0.59 -11.63 -13.62
CA VAL A 204 -1.19 -12.98 -13.67
C VAL A 204 -0.16 -14.04 -13.31
N ILE A 205 1.04 -14.01 -13.90
CA ILE A 205 2.10 -14.97 -13.58
C ILE A 205 2.45 -14.92 -12.09
N THR A 206 2.59 -13.71 -11.52
CA THR A 206 2.91 -13.55 -10.09
C THR A 206 1.77 -14.00 -9.17
N ALA A 207 0.50 -13.79 -9.56
CA ALA A 207 -0.67 -14.27 -8.81
C ALA A 207 -0.78 -15.81 -8.83
N ILE A 208 -0.58 -16.44 -9.99
CA ILE A 208 -0.55 -17.91 -10.12
C ILE A 208 0.60 -18.50 -9.29
N THR A 209 1.78 -17.89 -9.37
CA THR A 209 2.95 -18.31 -8.58
C THR A 209 2.68 -18.23 -7.07
N MET A 210 1.96 -17.20 -6.61
CA MET A 210 1.51 -17.08 -5.22
C MET A 210 0.54 -18.19 -4.80
N ALA A 211 -0.45 -18.46 -5.65
CA ALA A 211 -1.45 -19.49 -5.40
C ALA A 211 -0.78 -20.87 -5.28
N ALA A 212 0.15 -21.19 -6.18
CA ALA A 212 0.95 -22.40 -6.13
C ALA A 212 1.81 -22.47 -4.85
N GLY A 213 2.43 -21.35 -4.44
CA GLY A 213 3.25 -21.28 -3.23
C GLY A 213 2.48 -21.45 -1.92
N THR A 214 1.31 -20.83 -1.81
CA THR A 214 0.45 -20.97 -0.62
C THR A 214 -0.15 -22.37 -0.51
N TRP A 215 -0.51 -23.00 -1.63
CA TRP A 215 -0.98 -24.38 -1.68
C TRP A 215 0.11 -25.37 -1.19
N LYS A 216 1.35 -25.21 -1.67
CA LYS A 216 2.49 -26.06 -1.24
C LYS A 216 2.81 -25.92 0.25
N LYS A 217 2.69 -24.71 0.83
CA LYS A 217 2.89 -24.50 2.28
C LYS A 217 1.80 -25.16 3.12
N ARG A 218 0.55 -25.21 2.64
CA ARG A 218 -0.57 -25.78 3.41
C ARG A 218 -0.48 -27.31 3.56
N GLN A 219 0.40 -27.96 2.80
CA GLN A 219 0.61 -29.41 2.83
C GLN A 219 1.86 -29.87 3.62
N SER A 220 2.71 -28.96 4.12
CA SER A 220 3.86 -29.29 5.01
C SER A 220 3.66 -28.76 6.41
#